data_AF-A0A964VUB8-F1
#
_entry.id   AF-A0A964VUB8-F1
#
_cell.length_a   1.000
_cell.length_b   1.000
_cell.length_c   1.000
_cell.angle_alpha   90.00
_cell.angle_beta   90.00
_cell.angle_gamma   90.00
#
_symmetry.space_group_name_H-M   'P 1'
#
loop_
_entity.id
_entity.type
_entity.pdbx_description
1 polymer ?
#
loop_
_entity_poly.entity_id
_entity_poly.type
_entity_poly.pdbx_seq_one_letter_code
_entity_poly.pdbx_strand_id
1 'polypeptide(L)'
;MNVAKDKIDKHRGASSVVDDYGFPDQPMLDEMTAKALQVLSKNKNGFTLMVEAASIDKQAHAMDTERWILDTLEFDCAVATARAFLATDPDTLIVVCADHECAGVNIIGASRVTNAKLTELSQGIGNTNNAIREAVVGVYENAGFPVYTMADDGYPTTTDPDNKMLIGYAGNADRYENWLTNPLPLQDSQQPFGKVAPLNTYPAGPLNRDTNGTFLVTGQVPSAAAGSSAVHTASDIPVYAEGRGASLFRGTIDNTDVFFSVMQAVLGGVPVTK
;
A
#
# COMPACT_ATOMS: atom_id res chain seq x y z
N MET A 1 6.54 -2.17 -12.53
CA MET A 1 5.43 -1.22 -12.72
C MET A 1 5.70 -0.07 -11.79
N ASN A 2 5.47 1.18 -12.21
CA ASN A 2 5.69 2.31 -11.33
C ASN A 2 4.60 2.26 -10.24
N VAL A 3 5.00 2.28 -8.98
CA VAL A 3 4.05 2.33 -7.85
C VAL A 3 3.60 3.76 -7.59
N ALA A 4 2.62 3.96 -6.71
CA ALA A 4 2.10 5.29 -6.36
C ALA A 4 3.23 6.28 -6.02
N LYS A 5 4.21 5.85 -5.22
CA LYS A 5 5.39 6.66 -4.88
C LYS A 5 6.10 7.24 -6.11
N ASP A 6 6.41 6.39 -7.09
CA ASP A 6 7.18 6.79 -8.26
C ASP A 6 6.33 7.66 -9.20
N LYS A 7 5.03 7.36 -9.33
CA LYS A 7 4.08 8.17 -10.13
C LYS A 7 3.90 9.58 -9.55
N ILE A 8 3.72 9.70 -8.24
CA ILE A 8 3.55 11.00 -7.55
C ILE A 8 4.80 11.85 -7.70
N ASP A 9 5.97 11.28 -7.38
CA ASP A 9 7.26 11.98 -7.51
C ASP A 9 7.43 12.50 -8.95
N LYS A 10 7.03 11.71 -9.94
CA LYS A 10 7.06 12.10 -11.34
C LYS A 10 6.12 13.23 -11.70
N HIS A 11 4.85 13.14 -11.31
CA HIS A 11 3.86 14.17 -11.59
C HIS A 11 4.25 15.51 -10.97
N ARG A 12 5.02 15.48 -9.87
CA ARG A 12 5.58 16.66 -9.21
C ARG A 12 6.92 17.13 -9.79
N GLY A 13 7.42 16.49 -10.85
CA GLY A 13 8.65 16.89 -11.55
C GLY A 13 9.94 16.49 -10.83
N ALA A 14 9.91 15.51 -9.92
CA ALA A 14 11.12 15.02 -9.28
C ALA A 14 12.03 14.31 -10.29
N SER A 15 13.34 14.55 -10.18
CA SER A 15 14.36 13.94 -11.06
C SER A 15 14.82 12.55 -10.58
N SER A 16 14.35 12.08 -9.42
CA SER A 16 14.79 10.85 -8.76
C SER A 16 13.78 9.70 -8.89
N VAL A 17 12.91 9.75 -9.89
CA VAL A 17 11.86 8.74 -10.08
C VAL A 17 12.45 7.49 -10.70
N VAL A 18 12.08 6.34 -10.15
CA VAL A 18 12.21 5.06 -10.84
C VAL A 18 11.16 4.99 -11.94
N ASP A 19 11.53 5.43 -13.14
CA ASP A 19 10.70 5.36 -14.35
C ASP A 19 11.32 4.42 -15.41
N ASP A 20 12.14 3.51 -14.92
CA ASP A 20 12.96 2.63 -15.74
C ASP A 20 12.15 1.52 -16.45
N TYR A 21 10.83 1.49 -16.24
CA TYR A 21 9.90 0.59 -16.91
C TYR A 21 9.51 1.07 -18.31
N GLY A 22 9.94 2.27 -18.74
CA GLY A 22 9.69 2.78 -20.09
C GLY A 22 8.23 3.20 -20.34
N PHE A 23 7.47 3.41 -19.27
CA PHE A 23 6.07 3.84 -19.31
C PHE A 23 5.92 5.14 -18.52
N PRO A 24 6.36 6.26 -19.11
CA PRO A 24 6.52 7.50 -18.37
C PRO A 24 5.20 8.15 -17.92
N ASP A 25 4.08 7.83 -18.55
CA ASP A 25 2.80 8.52 -18.36
C ASP A 25 1.75 7.49 -17.93
N GLN A 26 1.99 6.85 -16.78
CA GLN A 26 1.05 5.89 -16.21
C GLN A 26 -0.04 6.63 -15.43
N PRO A 27 -1.33 6.43 -15.75
CA PRO A 27 -2.41 7.04 -14.99
C PRO A 27 -2.44 6.49 -13.55
N MET A 28 -2.96 7.31 -12.64
CA MET A 28 -3.29 6.89 -11.29
C MET A 28 -4.53 5.98 -11.31
N LEU A 29 -4.71 5.18 -10.25
CA LEU A 29 -5.80 4.21 -10.15
C LEU A 29 -7.17 4.86 -10.17
N ASP A 30 -7.30 6.03 -9.55
CA ASP A 30 -8.51 6.85 -9.56
C ASP A 30 -8.84 7.39 -10.95
N GLU A 31 -7.85 7.78 -11.74
CA GLU A 31 -8.04 8.20 -13.14
C GLU A 31 -8.53 7.04 -14.02
N MET A 32 -7.93 5.85 -13.85
CA MET A 32 -8.39 4.63 -14.54
C MET A 32 -9.82 4.26 -14.11
N THR A 33 -10.12 4.38 -12.82
CA THR A 33 -11.46 4.12 -12.25
C THR A 33 -12.49 5.08 -12.83
N ALA A 34 -12.20 6.39 -12.82
CA ALA A 34 -13.06 7.41 -13.40
C ALA A 34 -13.31 7.13 -14.88
N LYS A 35 -12.28 6.72 -15.62
CA LYS A 35 -12.42 6.38 -17.03
C LYS A 35 -13.30 5.16 -17.27
N ALA A 36 -13.12 4.10 -16.47
CA ALA A 36 -13.95 2.90 -16.53
C ALA A 36 -15.42 3.22 -16.25
N LEU A 37 -15.71 3.98 -15.19
CA LEU A 37 -17.06 4.42 -14.83
C LEU A 37 -17.70 5.26 -15.94
N GLN A 38 -16.94 6.18 -16.57
CA GLN A 38 -17.42 6.99 -17.70
C GLN A 38 -17.87 6.13 -18.89
N VAL A 39 -17.20 5.00 -19.13
CA VAL A 39 -17.52 4.10 -20.25
C VAL A 39 -18.66 3.16 -19.88
N LEU A 40 -18.58 2.49 -18.74
CA LEU A 40 -19.50 1.42 -18.34
C LEU A 40 -20.90 1.94 -17.99
N SER A 41 -21.00 3.14 -17.39
CA SER A 41 -22.29 3.77 -17.04
C SER A 41 -23.20 4.07 -18.25
N LYS A 42 -22.68 3.98 -19.47
CA LYS A 42 -23.49 4.12 -20.70
C LYS A 42 -24.39 2.92 -20.94
N ASN A 43 -24.08 1.75 -20.38
CA ASN A 43 -24.90 0.55 -20.51
C ASN A 43 -26.19 0.67 -19.67
N LYS A 44 -27.34 0.63 -20.33
CA LYS A 44 -28.65 0.76 -19.67
C LYS A 44 -29.04 -0.45 -18.82
N ASN A 45 -28.35 -1.58 -18.99
CA ASN A 45 -28.56 -2.79 -18.18
C ASN A 45 -27.65 -2.83 -16.93
N GLY A 46 -26.92 -1.75 -16.62
CA GLY A 46 -25.94 -1.70 -15.54
C GLY A 46 -24.59 -2.33 -15.91
N PHE A 47 -23.72 -2.46 -14.91
CA PHE A 47 -22.38 -3.03 -15.06
C PHE A 47 -21.84 -3.58 -13.74
N THR A 48 -20.82 -4.43 -13.84
CA THR A 48 -19.93 -4.78 -12.72
C THR A 48 -18.53 -4.26 -13.06
N LEU A 49 -17.89 -3.61 -12.10
CA LEU A 49 -16.52 -3.12 -12.21
C LEU A 49 -15.72 -3.64 -11.01
N MET A 50 -14.56 -4.23 -11.29
CA MET A 50 -13.55 -4.57 -10.28
C MET A 50 -12.35 -3.65 -10.48
N VAL A 51 -11.95 -2.96 -9.43
CA VAL A 51 -10.76 -2.11 -9.38
C VAL A 51 -9.81 -2.71 -8.37
N GLU A 52 -8.56 -2.93 -8.77
CA GLU A 52 -7.56 -3.64 -7.96
C GLU A 52 -6.31 -2.76 -7.75
N ALA A 53 -5.92 -2.57 -6.50
CA ALA A 53 -4.67 -1.92 -6.11
C ALA A 53 -3.58 -2.97 -5.83
N ALA A 54 -3.21 -3.75 -6.85
CA ALA A 54 -2.35 -4.93 -6.73
C ALA A 54 -0.94 -4.65 -6.18
N SER A 55 -0.49 -3.40 -6.23
CA SER A 55 0.86 -3.05 -5.74
C SER A 55 0.96 -3.08 -4.22
N ILE A 56 -0.14 -2.90 -3.47
CA ILE A 56 -0.12 -2.96 -2.00
C ILE A 56 0.50 -4.29 -1.52
N ASP A 57 0.03 -5.41 -2.06
CA ASP A 57 0.55 -6.74 -1.76
C ASP A 57 2.04 -6.89 -2.14
N LYS A 58 2.39 -6.48 -3.37
CA LYS A 58 3.78 -6.57 -3.87
C LYS A 58 4.76 -5.79 -3.00
N GLN A 59 4.36 -4.60 -2.55
CA GLN A 59 5.21 -3.76 -1.72
C GLN A 59 5.24 -4.23 -0.26
N ALA A 60 4.15 -4.84 0.24
CA ALA A 60 4.14 -5.51 1.54
C ALA A 60 5.06 -6.75 1.55
N HIS A 61 5.03 -7.58 0.51
CA HIS A 61 5.99 -8.67 0.29
C HIS A 61 7.44 -8.18 0.31
N ALA A 62 7.70 -7.05 -0.36
CA ALA A 62 9.01 -6.40 -0.36
C ALA A 62 9.39 -5.78 0.99
N MET A 63 8.46 -5.67 1.95
CA MET A 63 8.60 -4.88 3.17
C MET A 63 9.05 -3.45 2.87
N ASP A 64 8.49 -2.85 1.82
CA ASP A 64 8.74 -1.47 1.43
C ASP A 64 7.62 -0.59 1.97
N THR A 65 7.81 -0.15 3.22
CA THR A 65 6.77 0.48 4.03
C THR A 65 6.09 1.64 3.32
N GLU A 66 6.89 2.52 2.74
CA GLU A 66 6.38 3.78 2.20
C GLU A 66 5.68 3.57 0.87
N ARG A 67 6.13 2.58 0.09
CA ARG A 67 5.48 2.24 -1.18
C ARG A 67 4.12 1.61 -0.96
N TRP A 68 3.96 0.64 -0.04
CA TRP A 68 2.63 0.05 0.19
C TRP A 68 1.67 1.05 0.87
N ILE A 69 2.15 1.95 1.73
CA ILE A 69 1.32 3.03 2.31
C ILE A 69 0.79 3.95 1.21
N LEU A 70 1.66 4.37 0.29
CA LEU A 70 1.24 5.24 -0.82
C LEU A 70 0.33 4.51 -1.82
N ASP A 71 0.57 3.23 -2.09
CA ASP A 71 -0.35 2.43 -2.91
C ASP A 71 -1.73 2.27 -2.23
N THR A 72 -1.76 2.22 -0.89
CA THR A 72 -3.02 2.24 -0.11
C THR A 72 -3.73 3.59 -0.22
N LEU A 73 -2.98 4.70 -0.21
CA LEU A 73 -3.55 6.04 -0.44
C LEU A 73 -4.08 6.20 -1.88
N GLU A 74 -3.37 5.65 -2.87
CA GLU A 74 -3.86 5.61 -4.25
C GLU A 74 -5.18 4.80 -4.36
N PHE A 75 -5.28 3.69 -3.62
CA PHE A 75 -6.54 2.94 -3.53
C PHE A 75 -7.66 3.76 -2.89
N ASP A 76 -7.38 4.53 -1.83
CA ASP A 76 -8.37 5.42 -1.20
C ASP A 76 -8.88 6.48 -2.18
N CYS A 77 -8.02 7.06 -3.03
CA CYS A 77 -8.44 7.97 -4.10
C CYS A 77 -9.40 7.28 -5.10
N ALA A 78 -9.15 6.01 -5.45
CA ALA A 78 -10.04 5.25 -6.32
C ALA A 78 -11.40 4.94 -5.65
N VAL A 79 -11.39 4.64 -4.35
CA VAL A 79 -12.61 4.48 -3.55
C VAL A 79 -13.38 5.81 -3.50
N ALA A 80 -12.71 6.94 -3.27
CA ALA A 80 -13.34 8.27 -3.30
C ALA A 80 -14.00 8.56 -4.65
N THR A 81 -13.35 8.19 -5.76
CA THR A 81 -13.90 8.29 -7.11
C THR A 81 -15.17 7.45 -7.27
N ALA A 82 -15.16 6.19 -6.79
CA ALA A 82 -16.35 5.34 -6.82
C ALA A 82 -17.49 5.92 -5.96
N ARG A 83 -17.19 6.45 -4.78
CA ARG A 83 -18.19 7.10 -3.90
C ARG A 83 -18.78 8.36 -4.54
N ALA A 84 -17.98 9.15 -5.25
CA ALA A 84 -18.46 10.29 -6.02
C ALA A 84 -19.42 9.86 -7.13
N PHE A 85 -19.16 8.74 -7.81
CA PHE A 85 -20.08 8.16 -8.78
C PHE A 85 -21.40 7.72 -8.12
N LEU A 86 -21.34 6.99 -7.01
CA LEU A 86 -22.52 6.57 -6.24
C LEU A 86 -23.40 7.75 -5.80
N ALA A 87 -22.81 8.90 -5.46
CA ALA A 87 -23.56 10.11 -5.13
C ALA A 87 -24.40 10.65 -6.31
N THR A 88 -23.98 10.38 -7.55
CA THR A 88 -24.68 10.77 -8.78
C THR A 88 -25.57 9.67 -9.37
N ASP A 89 -25.28 8.42 -9.04
CA ASP A 89 -26.03 7.23 -9.46
C ASP A 89 -26.31 6.31 -8.26
N PRO A 90 -27.39 6.58 -7.49
CA PRO A 90 -27.66 5.87 -6.24
C PRO A 90 -28.09 4.40 -6.44
N ASP A 91 -28.29 3.95 -7.68
CA ASP A 91 -28.46 2.52 -7.99
C ASP A 91 -27.11 1.79 -8.10
N THR A 92 -26.22 2.11 -7.17
CA THR A 92 -24.85 1.58 -7.10
C THR A 92 -24.62 0.88 -5.77
N LEU A 93 -23.90 -0.24 -5.83
CA LEU A 93 -23.30 -0.90 -4.67
C LEU A 93 -21.78 -0.78 -4.80
N ILE A 94 -21.13 -0.25 -3.77
CA ILE A 94 -19.68 -0.29 -3.62
C ILE A 94 -19.35 -1.33 -2.57
N VAL A 95 -18.43 -2.23 -2.88
CA VAL A 95 -17.83 -3.18 -1.93
C VAL A 95 -16.32 -2.98 -1.98
N VAL A 96 -15.71 -2.76 -0.82
CA VAL A 96 -14.26 -2.61 -0.64
C VAL A 96 -13.79 -3.72 0.30
N CYS A 97 -12.84 -4.52 -0.15
CA CYS A 97 -12.28 -5.65 0.57
C CYS A 97 -10.84 -5.89 0.10
N ALA A 98 -10.08 -6.69 0.83
CA ALA A 98 -8.84 -7.31 0.35
C ALA A 98 -9.07 -8.79 0.03
N ASP A 99 -8.19 -9.37 -0.77
CA ASP A 99 -8.12 -10.81 -1.01
C ASP A 99 -7.44 -11.55 0.16
N HIS A 100 -6.43 -10.93 0.78
CA HIS A 100 -5.75 -11.40 2.00
C HIS A 100 -4.90 -10.31 2.64
N GLU A 101 -4.40 -10.56 3.85
CA GLU A 101 -3.38 -9.70 4.48
C GLU A 101 -1.98 -10.16 4.06
N CYS A 102 -1.05 -9.23 3.93
CA CYS A 102 0.35 -9.53 3.62
C CYS A 102 1.30 -8.91 4.66
N ALA A 103 2.27 -9.71 5.11
CA ALA A 103 3.38 -9.37 5.99
C ALA A 103 3.06 -9.16 7.49
N GLY A 104 1.81 -9.30 7.93
CA GLY A 104 1.41 -9.15 9.34
C GLY A 104 1.73 -7.75 9.87
N VAL A 105 1.36 -6.73 9.11
CA VAL A 105 1.71 -5.32 9.36
C VAL A 105 1.11 -4.84 10.67
N ASN A 106 1.91 -4.15 11.48
CA ASN A 106 1.44 -3.45 12.67
C ASN A 106 2.14 -2.09 12.84
N ILE A 107 1.38 -1.12 13.35
CA ILE A 107 1.94 0.13 13.84
C ILE A 107 2.53 -0.14 15.23
N ILE A 108 3.86 -0.14 15.32
CA ILE A 108 4.57 -0.47 16.56
C ILE A 108 4.89 0.77 17.41
N GLY A 109 4.62 1.97 16.87
CA GLY A 109 4.84 3.25 17.51
C GLY A 109 4.92 4.39 16.49
N ALA A 110 5.35 5.55 16.95
CA ALA A 110 5.68 6.68 16.09
C ALA A 110 7.05 7.23 16.49
N SER A 111 7.77 7.82 15.53
CA SER A 111 9.03 8.51 15.81
C SER A 111 8.77 9.65 16.78
N ARG A 112 9.65 9.81 17.76
CA ARG A 112 9.68 10.96 18.68
C ARG A 112 10.53 12.11 18.14
N VAL A 113 11.19 11.89 17.01
CA VAL A 113 12.15 12.81 16.40
C VAL A 113 11.71 13.23 15.00
N THR A 114 12.21 14.38 14.57
CA THR A 114 12.04 14.88 13.20
C THR A 114 12.73 13.95 12.20
N ASN A 115 12.31 13.98 10.94
CA ASN A 115 12.95 13.21 9.88
C ASN A 115 14.45 13.57 9.73
N ALA A 116 14.79 14.85 9.87
CA ALA A 116 16.19 15.30 9.83
C ALA A 116 17.03 14.60 10.91
N LYS A 117 16.49 14.48 12.13
CA LYS A 117 17.18 13.79 13.23
C LYS A 117 17.19 12.27 13.04
N LEU A 118 16.11 11.69 12.52
CA LEU A 118 16.09 10.27 12.15
C LEU A 118 17.21 9.96 11.14
N THR A 119 17.35 10.78 10.10
CA THR A 119 18.41 10.66 9.09
C THR A 119 19.81 10.75 9.69
N GLU A 120 20.03 11.66 10.65
CA GLU A 120 21.32 11.77 11.37
C GLU A 120 21.63 10.50 12.17
N LEU A 121 20.62 9.91 12.81
CA LEU A 121 20.77 8.69 13.60
C LEU A 121 20.91 7.41 12.74
N SER A 122 20.40 7.45 11.51
CA SER A 122 20.30 6.31 10.59
C SER A 122 21.55 6.08 9.71
N GLN A 123 22.75 6.12 10.31
CA GLN A 123 24.02 5.99 9.55
C GLN A 123 24.75 4.66 9.84
N GLY A 124 24.76 3.76 8.83
CA GLY A 124 25.63 2.58 8.73
C GLY A 124 25.11 1.28 9.35
N ILE A 125 25.41 0.16 8.70
CA ILE A 125 25.11 -1.21 9.18
C ILE A 125 25.96 -1.53 10.41
N GLY A 126 25.35 -2.18 11.41
CA GLY A 126 26.09 -2.71 12.56
C GLY A 126 26.22 -1.71 13.71
N ASN A 127 25.41 -0.65 13.70
CA ASN A 127 25.12 0.11 14.90
C ASN A 127 24.25 -0.76 15.84
N THR A 128 24.91 -1.73 16.47
CA THR A 128 24.34 -2.79 17.31
C THR A 128 23.81 -2.29 18.65
N ASN A 129 24.00 -1.01 18.95
CA ASN A 129 23.43 -0.42 20.13
C ASN A 129 21.98 -0.11 19.82
N ASN A 130 21.04 -0.59 20.63
CA ASN A 130 19.64 -0.19 20.62
C ASN A 130 19.41 1.33 20.56
N ALA A 131 20.45 2.17 20.66
CA ALA A 131 20.48 3.62 20.54
C ALA A 131 19.48 4.24 19.55
N ILE A 132 19.37 3.75 18.30
CA ILE A 132 18.36 4.31 17.39
C ILE A 132 16.94 3.99 17.85
N ARG A 133 16.67 2.74 18.28
CA ARG A 133 15.36 2.33 18.80
C ARG A 133 15.02 3.12 20.06
N GLU A 134 15.95 3.25 21.00
CA GLU A 134 15.77 4.00 22.25
C GLU A 134 15.55 5.50 22.02
N ALA A 135 16.22 6.08 21.01
CA ALA A 135 16.12 7.50 20.70
C ALA A 135 14.88 7.86 19.87
N VAL A 136 14.45 6.94 18.98
CA VAL A 136 13.42 7.22 17.96
C VAL A 136 12.05 6.71 18.40
N VAL A 137 11.94 5.51 18.97
CA VAL A 137 10.65 4.84 19.14
C VAL A 137 9.84 5.47 20.27
N GLY A 138 8.72 6.10 19.91
CA GLY A 138 7.68 6.54 20.81
C GLY A 138 6.63 5.46 20.98
N VAL A 139 6.39 5.08 22.24
CA VAL A 139 5.34 4.13 22.65
C VAL A 139 4.36 4.81 23.59
N TYR A 140 3.10 4.37 23.59
CA TYR A 140 2.04 4.88 24.46
C TYR A 140 1.89 6.40 24.37
N GLU A 141 1.93 7.12 25.50
CA GLU A 141 1.83 8.59 25.55
C GLU A 141 2.96 9.30 24.79
N ASN A 142 4.05 8.59 24.51
CA ASN A 142 5.18 9.10 23.77
C ASN A 142 5.09 8.86 22.25
N ALA A 143 4.13 8.04 21.81
CA ALA A 143 3.81 7.87 20.40
C ALA A 143 2.95 9.07 19.94
N GLY A 144 3.61 10.08 19.37
CA GLY A 144 2.93 11.22 18.76
C GLY A 144 2.23 10.84 17.44
N PHE A 145 1.62 11.84 16.80
CA PHE A 145 1.04 11.67 15.46
C PHE A 145 2.04 12.13 14.39
N PRO A 146 2.16 11.39 13.26
CA PRO A 146 2.92 11.85 12.11
C PRO A 146 2.41 13.19 11.59
N VAL A 147 3.33 14.07 11.21
CA VAL A 147 3.00 15.42 10.71
C VAL A 147 2.94 15.38 9.19
N TYR A 148 1.83 14.87 8.65
CA TYR A 148 1.56 14.92 7.22
C TYR A 148 0.99 16.28 6.82
N THR A 149 1.46 16.80 5.70
CA THR A 149 0.82 17.89 4.96
C THR A 149 0.35 17.32 3.64
N MET A 150 -0.92 17.50 3.30
CA MET A 150 -1.47 17.05 2.02
C MET A 150 -1.24 18.11 0.95
N ALA A 151 -0.82 17.69 -0.24
CA ALA A 151 -0.78 18.54 -1.41
C ALA A 151 -2.15 18.55 -2.12
N ASP A 152 -2.31 19.48 -3.07
CA ASP A 152 -3.56 19.66 -3.83
C ASP A 152 -3.92 18.45 -4.70
N ASP A 153 -2.94 17.57 -4.98
CA ASP A 153 -3.13 16.32 -5.71
C ASP A 153 -3.69 15.18 -4.84
N GLY A 154 -3.97 15.42 -3.57
CA GLY A 154 -4.54 14.44 -2.65
C GLY A 154 -3.52 13.51 -1.99
N TYR A 155 -2.22 13.72 -2.19
CA TYR A 155 -1.16 12.90 -1.59
C TYR A 155 -0.28 13.70 -0.62
N PRO A 156 0.39 13.05 0.35
CA PRO A 156 1.34 13.72 1.23
C PRO A 156 2.44 14.47 0.46
N THR A 157 2.85 15.64 0.93
CA THR A 157 3.95 16.43 0.31
C THR A 157 5.31 15.75 0.45
N THR A 158 5.47 14.84 1.40
CA THR A 158 6.67 14.04 1.64
C THR A 158 6.31 12.64 2.14
N THR A 159 7.15 11.65 1.81
CA THR A 159 7.11 10.28 2.35
C THR A 159 7.84 10.14 3.68
N ASP A 160 8.65 11.13 4.05
CA ASP A 160 9.39 11.19 5.30
C ASP A 160 8.90 12.36 6.17
N PRO A 161 7.70 12.24 6.76
CA PRO A 161 7.17 13.26 7.68
C PRO A 161 7.93 13.24 9.01
N ASP A 162 7.84 14.35 9.74
CA ASP A 162 8.23 14.37 11.15
C ASP A 162 7.30 13.48 11.98
N ASN A 163 7.83 12.88 13.04
CA ASN A 163 7.12 11.93 13.90
C ASN A 163 6.54 10.72 13.14
N LYS A 164 7.27 10.25 12.12
CA LYS A 164 6.87 9.16 11.21
C LYS A 164 6.31 7.94 11.94
N MET A 165 5.27 7.36 11.35
CA MET A 165 4.70 6.10 11.81
C MET A 165 5.74 4.98 11.66
N LEU A 166 5.93 4.18 12.71
CA LEU A 166 6.90 3.09 12.71
C LEU A 166 6.16 1.77 12.50
N ILE A 167 6.57 1.04 11.47
CA ILE A 167 5.93 -0.21 11.05
C ILE A 167 6.78 -1.42 11.45
N GLY A 168 6.10 -2.41 12.01
CA GLY A 168 6.59 -3.75 12.21
C GLY A 168 5.87 -4.73 11.29
N TYR A 169 6.55 -5.85 11.01
CA TYR A 169 6.03 -6.94 10.20
C TYR A 169 6.16 -8.22 11.01
N ALA A 170 5.09 -9.00 11.11
CA ALA A 170 5.11 -10.31 11.78
C ALA A 170 5.33 -11.48 10.80
N GLY A 171 5.12 -11.23 9.50
CA GLY A 171 5.25 -12.16 8.38
C GLY A 171 6.50 -11.91 7.53
N ASN A 172 7.54 -11.24 8.05
CA ASN A 172 8.72 -10.82 7.30
C ASN A 172 9.84 -11.86 7.09
N ALA A 173 10.67 -11.59 6.08
CA ALA A 173 12.03 -12.10 5.97
C ALA A 173 13.06 -11.17 6.66
N ASP A 174 14.32 -11.59 6.69
CA ASP A 174 15.43 -10.78 7.18
C ASP A 174 15.56 -9.48 6.36
N ARG A 175 15.73 -8.37 7.08
CA ARG A 175 16.04 -7.06 6.49
C ARG A 175 16.79 -6.18 7.49
N TYR A 176 17.50 -5.18 6.99
CA TYR A 176 17.97 -4.09 7.84
C TYR A 176 16.88 -3.01 7.92
N GLU A 177 16.88 -2.26 9.01
CA GLU A 177 15.82 -1.27 9.28
C GLU A 177 16.42 0.01 9.86
N ASN A 178 15.79 1.13 9.50
CA ASN A 178 16.09 2.46 10.01
C ASN A 178 14.86 3.42 9.93
N TRP A 179 13.71 2.91 9.51
CA TRP A 179 12.43 3.61 9.31
C TRP A 179 12.45 4.77 8.30
N LEU A 180 13.54 4.94 7.55
CA LEU A 180 13.59 5.88 6.43
C LEU A 180 13.01 5.26 5.18
N THR A 181 12.49 6.11 4.30
CA THR A 181 12.02 5.68 2.98
C THR A 181 13.13 4.99 2.20
N ASN A 182 12.83 3.84 1.62
CA ASN A 182 13.77 3.15 0.74
C ASN A 182 13.94 3.90 -0.59
N PRO A 183 15.18 4.27 -0.97
CA PRO A 183 15.42 5.04 -2.19
C PRO A 183 15.13 4.22 -3.46
N LEU A 184 15.41 2.91 -3.43
CA LEU A 184 15.23 1.99 -4.54
C LEU A 184 14.18 0.93 -4.22
N PRO A 185 13.30 0.55 -5.16
CA PRO A 185 12.44 -0.61 -5.01
C PRO A 185 13.24 -1.91 -5.19
N LEU A 186 12.64 -3.04 -4.87
CA LEU A 186 13.20 -4.36 -5.22
C LEU A 186 13.03 -4.68 -6.70
N GLN A 187 13.91 -5.54 -7.21
CA GLN A 187 13.77 -6.12 -8.53
C GLN A 187 12.51 -7.01 -8.58
N ASP A 188 11.52 -6.62 -9.40
CA ASP A 188 10.36 -7.47 -9.70
C ASP A 188 10.74 -8.51 -10.78
N SER A 189 11.14 -9.70 -10.33
CA SER A 189 11.55 -10.82 -11.19
C SER A 189 10.42 -11.39 -12.07
N GLN A 190 9.16 -11.07 -11.76
CA GLN A 190 8.00 -11.51 -12.54
C GLN A 190 7.73 -10.58 -13.73
N GLN A 191 8.31 -9.37 -13.75
CA GLN A 191 8.16 -8.44 -14.86
C GLN A 191 9.04 -8.85 -16.04
N PRO A 192 8.52 -8.76 -17.28
CA PRO A 192 9.29 -9.10 -18.47
C PRO A 192 10.56 -8.24 -18.63
N PHE A 193 10.55 -7.02 -18.07
CA PHE A 193 11.66 -6.07 -18.16
C PHE A 193 12.64 -6.15 -16.98
N GLY A 194 12.34 -6.91 -15.92
CA GLY A 194 13.19 -7.01 -14.73
C GLY A 194 14.59 -7.57 -15.00
N LYS A 195 14.80 -8.19 -16.18
CA LYS A 195 16.08 -8.76 -16.61
C LYS A 195 16.92 -7.81 -17.48
N VAL A 196 16.40 -6.64 -17.82
CA VAL A 196 17.05 -5.66 -18.70
C VAL A 196 17.51 -4.46 -17.88
N ALA A 197 18.62 -3.82 -18.27
CA ALA A 197 19.10 -2.61 -17.63
C ALA A 197 18.13 -1.43 -17.85
N PRO A 198 17.95 -0.55 -16.85
CA PRO A 198 18.63 -0.56 -15.55
C PRO A 198 17.91 -1.40 -14.47
N LEU A 199 16.70 -1.91 -14.73
CA LEU A 199 15.91 -2.68 -13.75
C LEU A 199 16.63 -3.92 -13.20
N ASN A 200 17.51 -4.54 -13.99
CA ASN A 200 18.31 -5.68 -13.55
C ASN A 200 19.41 -5.35 -12.51
N THR A 201 19.63 -4.06 -12.23
CA THR A 201 20.57 -3.58 -11.22
C THR A 201 19.90 -3.32 -9.87
N TYR A 202 18.57 -3.41 -9.80
CA TYR A 202 17.84 -3.19 -8.57
C TYR A 202 18.13 -4.29 -7.55
N PRO A 203 18.06 -3.98 -6.25
CA PRO A 203 18.30 -4.96 -5.21
C PRO A 203 17.44 -6.22 -5.37
N ALA A 204 18.07 -7.38 -5.31
CA ALA A 204 17.41 -8.69 -5.44
C ALA A 204 16.55 -9.06 -4.22
N GLY A 205 16.72 -8.37 -3.10
CA GLY A 205 15.95 -8.59 -1.88
C GLY A 205 16.20 -7.50 -0.83
N PRO A 206 15.43 -7.52 0.27
CA PRO A 206 15.46 -6.52 1.34
C PRO A 206 16.84 -6.32 1.96
N LEU A 207 17.58 -7.40 2.24
CA LEU A 207 18.96 -7.30 2.76
C LEU A 207 19.91 -6.53 1.83
N ASN A 208 19.68 -6.56 0.51
CA ASN A 208 20.48 -5.83 -0.47
C ASN A 208 19.98 -4.39 -0.66
N ARG A 209 18.68 -4.14 -0.48
CA ARG A 209 18.07 -2.81 -0.60
C ARG A 209 18.39 -1.95 0.63
N ASP A 210 18.27 -2.54 1.80
CA ASP A 210 18.25 -1.83 3.07
C ASP A 210 19.68 -1.66 3.64
N THR A 211 20.69 -1.54 2.78
CA THR A 211 22.10 -1.48 3.20
C THR A 211 22.47 -0.22 3.99
N ASN A 212 21.58 0.78 4.02
CA ASN A 212 21.69 1.93 4.91
C ASN A 212 20.98 1.72 6.26
N GLY A 213 20.35 0.57 6.46
CA GLY A 213 19.70 0.22 7.71
C GLY A 213 20.71 0.06 8.85
N THR A 214 20.25 0.30 10.07
CA THR A 214 21.12 0.40 11.25
C THR A 214 21.15 -0.89 12.07
N PHE A 215 20.00 -1.58 12.12
CA PHE A 215 19.84 -2.84 12.85
C PHE A 215 19.19 -3.90 11.97
N LEU A 216 19.55 -5.17 12.23
CA LEU A 216 18.92 -6.32 11.59
C LEU A 216 17.59 -6.62 12.27
N VAL A 217 16.54 -6.79 11.48
CA VAL A 217 15.30 -7.45 11.89
C VAL A 217 15.33 -8.85 11.32
N THR A 218 15.51 -9.84 12.17
CA THR A 218 15.45 -11.25 11.78
C THR A 218 14.00 -11.64 11.53
N GLY A 219 13.71 -12.13 10.33
CA GLY A 219 12.39 -12.63 9.96
C GLY A 219 12.22 -14.10 10.36
N GLN A 220 10.98 -14.48 10.59
CA GLN A 220 10.55 -15.87 10.81
C GLN A 220 10.28 -16.61 9.49
N VAL A 221 10.16 -15.90 8.36
CA VAL A 221 10.03 -16.54 7.05
C VAL A 221 11.39 -17.05 6.58
N PRO A 222 11.56 -18.37 6.34
CA PRO A 222 12.83 -18.91 5.90
C PRO A 222 13.13 -18.49 4.45
N SER A 223 14.28 -17.87 4.25
CA SER A 223 14.75 -17.38 2.94
C SER A 223 14.78 -18.47 1.87
N ALA A 224 15.05 -19.72 2.25
CA ALA A 224 15.05 -20.88 1.36
C ALA A 224 13.65 -21.22 0.81
N ALA A 225 12.57 -20.91 1.55
CA ALA A 225 11.21 -21.27 1.14
C ALA A 225 10.48 -20.12 0.43
N ALA A 226 10.77 -18.85 0.79
CA ALA A 226 10.02 -17.70 0.30
C ALA A 226 10.88 -16.58 -0.31
N GLY A 227 12.19 -16.82 -0.53
CA GLY A 227 13.05 -15.91 -1.27
C GLY A 227 13.10 -14.48 -0.70
N SER A 228 13.64 -14.33 0.51
CA SER A 228 13.79 -13.04 1.22
C SER A 228 12.57 -12.10 1.13
N SER A 229 11.36 -12.67 1.09
CA SER A 229 10.09 -11.94 0.98
C SER A 229 9.27 -12.14 2.25
N ALA A 230 8.44 -11.16 2.59
CA ALA A 230 7.35 -11.40 3.54
C ALA A 230 6.30 -12.35 2.93
N VAL A 231 5.33 -12.82 3.72
CA VAL A 231 4.28 -13.75 3.25
C VAL A 231 2.89 -13.29 3.67
N HIS A 232 1.87 -13.83 3.01
CA HIS A 232 0.49 -13.64 3.41
C HIS A 232 0.24 -14.13 4.84
N THR A 233 -0.70 -13.51 5.55
CA THR A 233 -1.14 -13.97 6.86
C THR A 233 -2.63 -14.31 6.87
N ALA A 234 -3.06 -15.02 7.91
CA ALA A 234 -4.46 -15.40 8.12
C ALA A 234 -5.25 -14.32 8.88
N SER A 235 -4.83 -13.06 8.81
CA SER A 235 -5.55 -11.97 9.46
C SER A 235 -6.91 -11.77 8.78
N ASP A 236 -7.95 -11.54 9.59
CA ASP A 236 -9.29 -11.25 9.07
C ASP A 236 -9.26 -9.96 8.24
N ILE A 237 -9.91 -10.00 7.09
CA ILE A 237 -10.01 -8.85 6.18
C ILE A 237 -11.30 -8.07 6.43
N PRO A 238 -11.22 -6.73 6.58
CA PRO A 238 -12.42 -5.92 6.66
C PRO A 238 -13.13 -5.84 5.30
N VAL A 239 -14.45 -6.05 5.33
CA VAL A 239 -15.33 -5.80 4.19
C VAL A 239 -16.15 -4.55 4.50
N TYR A 240 -16.04 -3.54 3.65
CA TYR A 240 -16.88 -2.34 3.69
C TYR A 240 -17.83 -2.36 2.51
N ALA A 241 -19.09 -1.97 2.75
CA ALA A 241 -20.05 -1.80 1.68
C ALA A 241 -20.90 -0.55 1.87
N GLU A 242 -21.19 0.15 0.77
CA GLU A 242 -22.01 1.35 0.73
C GLU A 242 -22.96 1.30 -0.47
N GLY A 243 -24.17 1.84 -0.31
CA GLY A 243 -25.19 1.86 -1.36
C GLY A 243 -26.17 0.69 -1.33
N ARG A 244 -26.81 0.44 -2.47
CA ARG A 244 -27.93 -0.49 -2.59
C ARG A 244 -27.47 -1.93 -2.34
N GLY A 245 -27.95 -2.52 -1.25
CA GLY A 245 -27.62 -3.91 -0.87
C GLY A 245 -26.38 -4.06 0.01
N ALA A 246 -25.81 -2.95 0.50
CA ALA A 246 -24.72 -2.97 1.48
C ALA A 246 -25.06 -3.76 2.76
N SER A 247 -26.34 -3.92 3.10
CA SER A 247 -26.79 -4.73 4.24
C SER A 247 -26.45 -6.23 4.13
N LEU A 248 -26.11 -6.72 2.93
CA LEU A 248 -25.64 -8.09 2.73
C LEU A 248 -24.22 -8.31 3.31
N PHE A 249 -23.45 -7.25 3.49
CA PHE A 249 -22.06 -7.30 3.94
C PHE A 249 -21.96 -6.88 5.41
N ARG A 250 -22.55 -7.66 6.31
CA ARG A 250 -22.55 -7.40 7.75
C ARG A 250 -22.16 -8.65 8.55
N GLY A 251 -21.46 -8.44 9.65
CA GLY A 251 -20.99 -9.52 10.52
C GLY A 251 -19.71 -10.18 10.00
N THR A 252 -19.45 -11.40 10.48
CA THR A 252 -18.35 -12.24 9.98
C THR A 252 -18.85 -13.04 8.79
N ILE A 253 -18.14 -12.94 7.67
CA ILE A 253 -18.54 -13.51 6.38
C ILE A 253 -17.37 -14.33 5.85
N ASP A 254 -17.64 -15.54 5.34
CA ASP A 254 -16.62 -16.30 4.62
C ASP A 254 -16.32 -15.61 3.28
N ASN A 255 -15.06 -15.54 2.86
CA ASN A 255 -14.72 -14.90 1.59
C ASN A 255 -15.47 -15.50 0.38
N THR A 256 -15.83 -16.78 0.45
CA THR A 256 -16.65 -17.44 -0.59
C THR A 256 -18.09 -16.92 -0.64
N ASP A 257 -18.63 -16.41 0.47
CA ASP A 257 -19.98 -15.84 0.56
C ASP A 257 -20.08 -14.41 0.02
N VAL A 258 -18.95 -13.69 -0.08
CA VAL A 258 -18.89 -12.35 -0.68
C VAL A 258 -19.36 -12.38 -2.13
N PHE A 259 -18.94 -13.40 -2.90
CA PHE A 259 -19.38 -13.58 -4.29
C PHE A 259 -20.90 -13.72 -4.39
N PHE A 260 -21.51 -14.57 -3.56
CA PHE A 260 -22.95 -14.79 -3.60
C PHE A 260 -23.73 -13.54 -3.20
N SER A 261 -23.21 -12.77 -2.25
CA SER A 261 -23.78 -11.47 -1.83
C SER A 261 -23.74 -10.45 -2.97
N VAL A 262 -22.62 -10.35 -3.69
CA VAL A 262 -22.50 -9.49 -4.88
C VAL A 262 -23.48 -9.93 -5.96
N MET A 263 -23.57 -11.23 -6.25
CA MET A 263 -24.51 -11.75 -7.26
C MET A 263 -25.97 -11.49 -6.90
N GLN A 264 -26.32 -11.60 -5.61
CA GLN A 264 -27.67 -11.28 -5.15
C GLN A 264 -28.02 -9.80 -5.38
N ALA A 265 -27.06 -8.89 -5.13
CA ALA A 265 -27.23 -7.46 -5.41
C ALA A 265 -27.41 -7.18 -6.91
N VAL A 266 -26.58 -7.79 -7.76
CA VAL A 266 -26.61 -7.63 -9.23
C VAL A 266 -27.93 -8.13 -9.82
N LEU A 267 -28.46 -9.26 -9.33
CA LEU A 267 -29.71 -9.85 -9.84
C LEU A 267 -30.98 -9.16 -9.30
N GLY A 268 -30.84 -8.11 -8.47
CA GLY A 268 -31.97 -7.37 -7.92
C GLY A 268 -32.71 -8.08 -6.79
N GLY A 269 -32.12 -9.12 -6.20
CA GLY A 269 -32.69 -9.91 -5.09
C GLY A 269 -32.63 -9.22 -3.73
N VAL A 270 -32.46 -7.89 -3.70
CA VAL A 270 -32.28 -7.11 -2.47
C VAL A 270 -33.32 -5.98 -2.41
N PRO A 271 -34.14 -5.90 -1.35
CA PRO A 271 -35.09 -4.82 -1.18
C PRO A 271 -34.40 -3.46 -1.15
N VAL A 272 -34.99 -2.46 -1.79
CA VAL A 272 -34.59 -1.05 -1.60
C VAL A 272 -34.97 -0.68 -0.17
N THR A 273 -33.98 -0.63 0.73
CA THR A 273 -34.18 0.03 2.03
C THR A 273 -34.21 1.53 1.76
N LYS A 274 -35.41 2.11 1.82
CA LYS A 274 -35.63 3.55 1.78
C LYS A 274 -35.20 4.20 3.10
#